data_AF-V9IKC1-F1
#
_entry.id   AF-V9IKC1-F1
#
_cell.length_a   1.000
_cell.length_b   1.000
_cell.length_c   1.000
_cell.angle_alpha   90.00
_cell.angle_beta   90.00
_cell.angle_gamma   90.00
#
_symmetry.space_group_name_H-M   'P 1'
#
loop_
_entity.id
_entity.type
_entity.pdbx_description
1 polymer ?
#
loop_
_entity_poly.entity_id
_entity_poly.type
_entity_poly.pdbx_seq_one_letter_code
_entity_poly.pdbx_strand_id
1 'polypeptide(L)'
;MAGLHFISPDAKEQKLTSCEKTQDSVECVLREIKRRVIARLELCTEIRQLECGNLPIFTTNNNDLLPQKLNTILQKFSTISWSNYCNSVNPIFQEQGLVSSLDIFYEAILRRGNNELIARIAIKPDYPKIAPIFNISINPTVPASIDILRDIEREVNVTWIKPPTLSAQLQRLRACFDIYLESETIVPKEKIFFHPVKGRTRARPYKYLELGGGIFIHR
;
A
#
# COMPACT_ATOMS: atom_id res chain seq x y z
N MET A 1 -17.75 21.88 19.00
CA MET A 1 -18.98 21.08 18.79
C MET A 1 -19.96 21.20 19.97
N ALA A 2 -19.54 21.16 21.24
CA ALA A 2 -20.46 21.34 22.39
C ALA A 2 -19.98 22.36 23.44
N GLY A 3 -18.99 23.21 23.11
CA GLY A 3 -18.42 24.19 24.07
C GLY A 3 -17.59 23.59 25.21
N LEU A 4 -17.56 22.26 25.33
CA LEU A 4 -16.75 21.55 26.32
C LEU A 4 -15.26 21.57 25.92
N HIS A 5 -14.42 22.00 26.85
CA HIS A 5 -12.97 22.04 26.69
C HIS A 5 -12.32 21.04 27.65
N PHE A 6 -11.73 19.98 27.10
CA PHE A 6 -10.97 19.00 27.86
C PHE A 6 -9.48 19.34 27.77
N ILE A 7 -8.78 19.31 28.89
CA ILE A 7 -7.33 19.54 28.93
C ILE A 7 -6.66 18.27 28.40
N SER A 8 -5.84 18.40 27.35
CA SER A 8 -5.03 17.29 26.84
C SER A 8 -4.09 16.79 27.94
N PRO A 9 -3.93 15.47 28.14
CA PRO A 9 -3.03 14.91 29.14
C PRO A 9 -1.55 15.20 28.84
N ASP A 10 -1.23 15.61 27.61
CA ASP A 10 0.13 15.94 27.21
C ASP A 10 0.44 17.43 27.46
N ALA A 11 1.35 17.71 28.39
CA ALA A 11 1.66 19.07 28.85
C ALA A 11 2.22 19.99 27.74
N LYS A 12 2.65 19.44 26.60
CA LYS A 12 3.22 20.19 25.46
C LYS A 12 2.17 20.78 24.51
N GLU A 13 0.91 20.33 24.55
CA GLU A 13 -0.18 20.82 23.68
C GLU A 13 -1.08 21.87 24.35
N GLN A 14 -0.72 22.34 25.55
CA GLN A 14 -1.49 23.32 26.31
C GLN A 14 -1.37 24.74 25.71
N LYS A 15 -1.99 24.99 24.56
CA LYS A 15 -2.33 26.34 24.11
C LYS A 15 -3.80 26.64 24.44
N LEU A 16 -4.03 27.61 25.32
CA LEU A 16 -5.35 28.18 25.59
C LEU A 16 -6.00 28.65 24.27
N THR A 17 -7.03 27.93 23.81
CA THR A 17 -7.84 28.34 22.66
C THR A 17 -9.02 29.20 23.11
N SER A 18 -9.01 30.47 22.71
CA SER A 18 -10.10 31.43 22.90
C SER A 18 -11.39 31.02 22.16
N CYS A 19 -12.53 31.43 22.71
CA CYS A 19 -13.89 31.05 22.27
C CYS A 19 -14.19 31.37 20.80
N GLU A 20 -13.58 32.40 20.20
CA GLU A 20 -13.74 32.74 18.76
C GLU A 20 -13.34 31.59 17.81
N LYS A 21 -12.40 30.72 18.22
CA LYS A 21 -11.97 29.56 17.41
C LYS A 21 -13.03 28.46 17.29
N THR A 22 -14.11 28.51 18.08
CA THR A 22 -15.12 27.45 18.08
C THR A 22 -16.04 27.48 16.87
N GLN A 23 -16.29 28.64 16.25
CA GLN A 23 -17.10 28.72 15.01
C GLN A 23 -16.33 28.14 13.80
N ASP A 24 -15.07 28.53 13.64
CA ASP A 24 -14.16 27.96 12.63
C ASP A 24 -13.97 26.43 12.83
N SER A 25 -14.03 25.97 14.09
CA SER A 25 -13.93 24.53 14.40
C SER A 25 -15.10 23.73 13.83
N VAL A 26 -16.32 24.29 13.79
CA VAL A 26 -17.50 23.57 13.27
C VAL A 26 -17.40 23.41 11.76
N GLU A 27 -17.03 24.47 11.04
CA GLU A 27 -16.82 24.40 9.59
C GLU A 27 -15.71 23.40 9.25
N CYS A 28 -14.58 23.46 9.96
CA CYS A 28 -13.46 22.53 9.76
C CYS A 28 -13.89 21.07 10.00
N VAL A 29 -14.62 20.81 11.09
CA VAL A 29 -15.14 19.48 11.41
C VAL A 29 -16.11 18.98 10.34
N LEU A 30 -17.07 19.80 9.90
CA LEU A 30 -18.01 19.43 8.84
C LEU A 30 -17.27 19.14 7.52
N ARG A 31 -16.25 19.91 7.19
CA ARG A 31 -15.40 19.68 6.01
C ARG A 31 -14.62 18.37 6.11
N GLU A 32 -14.07 18.04 7.28
CA GLU A 32 -13.40 16.76 7.51
C GLU A 32 -14.37 15.57 7.46
N ILE A 33 -15.57 15.72 8.03
CA ILE A 33 -16.62 14.69 7.94
C ILE A 33 -16.99 14.46 6.47
N LYS A 34 -17.29 15.53 5.72
CA LYS A 34 -17.60 15.44 4.30
C LYS A 34 -16.47 14.75 3.53
N ARG A 35 -15.22 15.17 3.75
CA ARG A 35 -14.04 14.55 3.11
C ARG A 35 -13.92 13.07 3.46
N ARG A 36 -14.10 12.71 4.73
CA ARG A 36 -14.03 11.32 5.22
C ARG A 36 -15.13 10.46 4.60
N VAL A 37 -16.35 10.97 4.47
CA VAL A 37 -17.46 10.23 3.83
C VAL A 37 -17.17 9.98 2.35
N ILE A 38 -16.72 11.00 1.61
CA ILE A 38 -16.37 10.86 0.19
C ILE A 38 -15.24 9.84 0.01
N ALA A 39 -14.17 9.98 0.78
CA ALA A 39 -13.04 9.04 0.80
C ALA A 39 -13.47 7.59 1.07
N ARG A 40 -14.46 7.39 1.95
CA ARG A 40 -14.98 6.05 2.26
C ARG A 40 -15.82 5.49 1.13
N LEU A 41 -16.64 6.30 0.48
CA LEU A 41 -17.38 5.88 -0.71
C LEU A 41 -16.43 5.50 -1.85
N GLU A 42 -15.39 6.30 -2.09
CA GLU A 42 -14.35 6.00 -3.06
C GLU A 42 -13.63 4.68 -2.73
N LEU A 43 -13.22 4.49 -1.47
CA LEU A 43 -12.61 3.23 -1.03
C LEU A 43 -13.56 2.04 -1.20
N CYS A 44 -14.85 2.17 -0.92
CA CYS A 44 -15.82 1.11 -1.14
C CYS A 44 -15.96 0.76 -2.62
N THR A 45 -15.96 1.77 -3.51
CA THR A 45 -15.97 1.52 -4.96
C THR A 45 -14.69 0.82 -5.42
N GLU A 46 -13.54 1.23 -4.88
CA GLU A 46 -12.24 0.64 -5.17
C GLU A 46 -12.17 -0.83 -4.72
N ILE A 47 -12.57 -1.12 -3.47
CA ILE A 47 -12.64 -2.49 -2.93
C ILE A 47 -13.57 -3.37 -3.78
N ARG A 48 -14.75 -2.87 -4.15
CA ARG A 48 -15.69 -3.62 -4.98
C ARG A 48 -15.08 -3.97 -6.35
N GLN A 49 -14.32 -3.06 -6.95
CA GLN A 49 -13.60 -3.36 -8.19
C GLN A 49 -12.55 -4.46 -7.99
N LEU A 50 -11.78 -4.39 -6.90
CA LEU A 50 -10.78 -5.41 -6.54
C LEU A 50 -11.39 -6.78 -6.30
N GLU A 51 -12.55 -6.86 -5.62
CA GLU A 51 -13.28 -8.10 -5.39
C GLU A 51 -13.77 -8.74 -6.70
N CYS A 52 -14.15 -7.93 -7.68
CA CYS A 52 -14.49 -8.40 -9.02
C CYS A 52 -13.26 -8.76 -9.88
N GLY A 53 -12.04 -8.62 -9.35
CA GLY A 53 -10.79 -8.81 -10.11
C GLY A 53 -10.49 -7.69 -11.11
N ASN A 54 -11.29 -6.62 -11.11
CA ASN A 54 -11.11 -5.47 -11.99
C ASN A 54 -10.14 -4.50 -11.33
N LEU A 55 -8.90 -4.50 -11.80
CA LEU A 55 -7.92 -3.49 -11.41
C LEU A 55 -7.99 -2.31 -12.38
N PRO A 56 -8.34 -1.10 -11.91
CA PRO A 56 -8.35 0.07 -12.78
C PRO A 56 -6.95 0.26 -13.41
N ILE A 57 -6.92 0.54 -14.71
CA ILE A 57 -5.68 0.82 -15.43
C ILE A 57 -5.28 2.25 -15.05
N PHE A 58 -4.24 2.40 -14.23
CA PHE A 58 -3.76 3.71 -13.84
C PHE A 58 -2.92 4.32 -14.97
N THR A 59 -3.50 5.27 -15.70
CA THR A 59 -2.75 6.27 -16.47
C THR A 59 -2.45 7.43 -15.52
N THR A 60 -1.46 7.26 -14.65
CA THR A 60 -1.16 8.31 -13.67
C THR A 60 -0.59 9.54 -14.40
N ASN A 61 -1.36 10.62 -14.46
CA ASN A 61 -0.92 11.95 -14.92
C ASN A 61 0.07 12.64 -13.94
N ASN A 62 0.51 11.93 -12.90
CA ASN A 62 1.41 12.41 -11.86
C ASN A 62 2.62 11.47 -11.79
N ASN A 63 3.80 12.04 -11.55
CA ASN A 63 5.16 11.47 -11.56
C ASN A 63 5.40 10.02 -11.04
N ASP A 64 4.44 9.37 -10.40
CA ASP A 64 4.43 7.96 -10.06
C ASP A 64 3.89 7.12 -11.23
N LEU A 65 4.74 6.97 -12.25
CA LEU A 65 4.46 6.13 -13.42
C LEU A 65 4.36 4.66 -13.00
N LEU A 66 3.33 3.97 -13.48
CA LEU A 66 3.10 2.55 -13.23
C LEU A 66 3.08 1.78 -14.55
N PRO A 67 3.62 0.55 -14.58
CA PRO A 67 3.62 -0.25 -15.80
C PRO A 67 2.19 -0.67 -16.18
N GLN A 68 1.85 -0.49 -17.45
CA GLN A 68 0.53 -0.83 -17.98
C GLN A 68 0.36 -2.34 -18.23
N LYS A 69 1.43 -3.03 -18.67
CA LYS A 69 1.39 -4.47 -18.94
C LYS A 69 1.88 -5.27 -17.73
N LEU A 70 0.96 -5.91 -17.03
CA LEU A 70 1.25 -6.77 -15.87
C LEU A 70 0.76 -8.19 -16.11
N ASN A 71 1.58 -9.18 -15.76
CA ASN A 71 1.30 -10.59 -15.99
C ASN A 71 0.75 -11.27 -14.73
N THR A 72 1.11 -10.77 -13.55
CA THR A 72 0.53 -11.21 -12.29
C THR A 72 -0.95 -10.83 -12.23
N ILE A 73 -1.83 -11.77 -11.88
CA ILE A 73 -3.28 -11.54 -11.69
C ILE A 73 -3.62 -11.44 -10.21
N LEU A 74 -4.65 -10.64 -9.88
CA LEU A 74 -5.28 -10.67 -8.57
C LEU A 74 -6.28 -11.83 -8.55
N GLN A 75 -5.96 -12.90 -7.84
CA GLN A 75 -6.79 -14.09 -7.77
C GLN A 75 -7.91 -13.95 -6.75
N LYS A 76 -7.62 -13.35 -5.60
CA LYS A 76 -8.57 -13.19 -4.50
C LYS A 76 -8.29 -11.89 -3.76
N PHE A 77 -9.36 -11.20 -3.37
CA PHE A 77 -9.32 -10.09 -2.44
C PHE A 77 -10.43 -10.31 -1.40
N SER A 78 -10.07 -10.43 -0.13
CA SER A 78 -11.04 -10.73 0.94
C SER A 78 -10.68 -10.06 2.25
N THR A 79 -11.68 -9.75 3.07
CA THR A 79 -11.46 -9.23 4.42
C THR A 79 -10.92 -10.31 5.35
N ILE A 80 -10.13 -9.91 6.35
CA ILE A 80 -9.61 -10.79 7.40
C ILE A 80 -9.82 -10.13 8.77
N SER A 81 -9.85 -10.94 9.84
CA SER A 81 -9.94 -10.40 11.20
C SER A 81 -8.59 -9.91 11.71
N TRP A 82 -8.61 -9.04 12.72
CA TRP A 82 -7.42 -8.61 13.46
C TRP A 82 -6.58 -9.79 13.96
N SER A 83 -7.22 -10.82 14.53
CA SER A 83 -6.52 -12.01 15.02
C SER A 83 -5.72 -12.72 13.92
N ASN A 84 -6.32 -12.85 12.73
CA ASN A 84 -5.69 -13.54 11.60
C ASN A 84 -4.54 -12.72 11.02
N TYR A 85 -4.70 -11.39 10.98
CA TYR A 85 -3.63 -10.47 10.60
C TYR A 85 -2.44 -10.57 11.57
N CYS A 86 -2.68 -10.52 12.87
CA CYS A 86 -1.63 -10.59 13.89
C CYS A 86 -0.83 -11.89 13.87
N ASN A 87 -1.50 -13.02 13.63
CA ASN A 87 -0.85 -14.33 13.62
C ASN A 87 0.10 -14.53 12.42
N SER A 88 -0.01 -13.69 11.39
CA SER A 88 0.65 -13.88 10.11
C SER A 88 1.63 -12.76 9.74
N VAL A 89 1.64 -11.67 10.50
CA VAL A 89 2.47 -10.49 10.28
C VAL A 89 3.52 -10.37 11.39
N ASN A 90 4.67 -9.77 11.08
CA ASN A 90 5.72 -9.54 12.07
C ASN A 90 5.20 -8.69 13.25
N PRO A 91 5.54 -9.05 14.50
CA PRO A 91 5.08 -8.32 15.70
C PRO A 91 5.56 -6.87 15.74
N ILE A 92 6.66 -6.56 15.03
CA ILE A 92 7.23 -5.21 14.91
C ILE A 92 6.19 -4.17 14.44
N PHE A 93 5.25 -4.56 13.56
CA PHE A 93 4.21 -3.64 13.09
C PHE A 93 3.26 -3.20 14.21
N GLN A 94 3.04 -4.07 15.20
CA GLN A 94 2.21 -3.79 16.36
C GLN A 94 3.00 -2.98 17.39
N GLU A 95 4.23 -3.40 17.69
CA GLU A 95 5.11 -2.75 18.65
C GLU A 95 5.41 -1.29 18.27
N GLN A 96 5.53 -1.00 16.97
CA GLN A 96 5.75 0.36 16.45
C GLN A 96 4.46 1.18 16.30
N GLY A 97 3.29 0.63 16.67
CA GLY A 97 2.00 1.32 16.51
C GLY A 97 1.64 1.62 15.05
N LEU A 98 2.24 0.90 14.10
CA LEU A 98 1.93 1.07 12.68
C LEU A 98 0.53 0.57 12.36
N VAL A 99 0.06 -0.43 13.10
CA VAL A 99 -1.24 -1.08 12.91
C VAL A 99 -1.97 -1.20 14.25
N SER A 100 -3.29 -0.98 14.23
CA SER A 100 -4.17 -1.05 15.41
C SER A 100 -5.39 -1.93 15.12
N SER A 101 -6.02 -2.48 16.16
CA SER A 101 -7.28 -3.23 16.04
C SER A 101 -8.46 -2.43 15.47
N LEU A 102 -8.34 -1.10 15.42
CA LEU A 102 -9.32 -0.19 14.80
C LEU A 102 -9.18 -0.09 13.27
N ASP A 103 -8.10 -0.63 12.71
CA ASP A 103 -7.87 -0.63 11.27
C ASP A 103 -8.74 -1.68 10.57
N ILE A 104 -8.89 -1.54 9.26
CA ILE A 104 -9.59 -2.52 8.42
C ILE A 104 -8.56 -3.40 7.74
N PHE A 105 -8.77 -4.72 7.80
CA PHE A 105 -7.80 -5.70 7.29
C PHE A 105 -8.32 -6.45 6.07
N TYR A 106 -7.43 -6.59 5.09
CA TYR A 106 -7.66 -7.36 3.88
C TYR A 106 -6.49 -8.28 3.59
N GLU A 107 -6.79 -9.35 2.86
CA GLU A 107 -5.83 -10.25 2.25
C GLU A 107 -6.05 -10.27 0.74
N ALA A 108 -4.97 -10.04 0.00
CA ALA A 108 -4.93 -10.13 -1.45
C ALA A 108 -4.00 -11.27 -1.87
N ILE A 109 -4.48 -12.15 -2.73
CA ILE A 109 -3.69 -13.26 -3.30
C ILE A 109 -3.38 -12.92 -4.74
N LEU A 110 -2.10 -12.73 -5.03
CA LEU A 110 -1.55 -12.44 -6.35
C LEU A 110 -0.90 -13.71 -6.92
N ARG A 111 -1.18 -14.01 -8.19
CA ARG A 111 -0.67 -15.23 -8.84
C ARG A 111 -0.06 -14.93 -10.20
N ARG A 112 1.07 -15.59 -10.50
CA ARG A 112 1.65 -15.68 -11.85
C ARG A 112 2.07 -17.12 -12.12
N GLY A 113 1.29 -17.82 -12.94
CA GLY A 113 1.45 -19.26 -13.15
C GLY A 113 1.26 -20.01 -11.83
N ASN A 114 2.27 -20.79 -11.43
CA ASN A 114 2.26 -21.57 -10.18
C ASN A 114 2.79 -20.78 -8.96
N ASN A 115 3.27 -19.54 -9.17
CA ASN A 115 3.83 -18.72 -8.12
C ASN A 115 2.76 -17.84 -7.49
N GLU A 116 2.73 -17.79 -6.17
CA GLU A 116 1.73 -17.07 -5.40
C GLU A 116 2.39 -16.14 -4.37
N LEU A 117 1.86 -14.92 -4.29
CA LEU A 117 2.20 -13.91 -3.29
C LEU A 117 0.92 -13.53 -2.54
N ILE A 118 0.98 -13.59 -1.22
CA ILE A 118 -0.08 -13.18 -0.33
C ILE A 118 0.31 -11.83 0.28
N ALA A 119 -0.56 -10.84 0.13
CA ALA A 119 -0.41 -9.51 0.70
C ALA A 119 -1.49 -9.26 1.75
N ARG A 120 -1.07 -8.91 2.95
CA ARG A 120 -1.92 -8.52 4.07
C ARG A 120 -1.89 -7.03 4.20
N ILE A 121 -3.07 -6.42 4.20
CA ILE A 121 -3.24 -5.00 4.01
C ILE A 121 -3.99 -4.45 5.23
N ALA A 122 -3.40 -3.45 5.87
CA ALA A 122 -4.03 -2.68 6.94
C ALA A 122 -4.39 -1.28 6.43
N ILE A 123 -5.67 -0.93 6.49
CA ILE A 123 -6.19 0.36 6.06
C ILE A 123 -6.61 1.17 7.28
N LYS A 124 -5.93 2.30 7.49
CA LYS A 124 -6.21 3.19 8.63
C LYS A 124 -7.53 3.95 8.49
N PRO A 125 -8.15 4.34 9.62
CA PRO A 125 -9.35 5.16 9.64
C PRO A 125 -9.28 6.44 8.79
N ASP A 126 -8.08 7.01 8.69
CA ASP A 126 -7.77 8.28 8.04
C ASP A 126 -7.46 8.17 6.54
N TYR A 127 -7.67 7.01 5.91
CA TYR A 127 -7.56 6.86 4.46
C TYR A 127 -8.43 7.91 3.72
N PRO A 128 -7.92 8.56 2.64
CA PRO A 128 -6.64 8.36 1.97
C PRO A 128 -5.49 9.24 2.48
N LYS A 129 -5.67 10.01 3.58
CA LYS A 129 -4.59 10.85 4.11
C LYS A 129 -3.38 10.03 4.54
N ILE A 130 -3.64 8.86 5.10
CA ILE A 130 -2.63 7.86 5.43
C ILE A 130 -2.79 6.68 4.47
N ALA A 131 -1.70 6.29 3.84
CA ALA A 131 -1.66 5.18 2.91
C ALA A 131 -1.92 3.83 3.63
N PRO A 132 -2.54 2.86 2.97
CA PRO A 132 -2.57 1.49 3.44
C PRO A 132 -1.16 0.91 3.63
N ILE A 133 -1.02 0.02 4.60
CA ILE A 133 0.23 -0.67 4.91
C ILE A 133 0.13 -2.10 4.40
N PHE A 134 1.10 -2.51 3.60
CA PHE A 134 1.21 -3.86 3.03
C PHE A 134 2.29 -4.66 3.74
N ASN A 135 1.95 -5.84 4.19
CA ASN A 135 2.91 -6.89 4.56
C ASN A 135 2.76 -8.05 3.58
N ILE A 136 3.87 -8.62 3.11
CA ILE A 136 3.84 -9.64 2.07
C ILE A 136 4.49 -10.95 2.52
N SER A 137 3.99 -12.04 1.96
CA SER A 137 4.58 -13.37 2.07
C SER A 137 4.49 -14.07 0.72
N ILE A 138 5.55 -14.75 0.30
CA ILE A 138 5.57 -15.51 -0.95
C ILE A 138 5.57 -17.00 -0.61
N ASN A 139 4.91 -17.81 -1.44
CA ASN A 139 4.90 -19.27 -1.28
C ASN A 139 6.34 -19.82 -1.20
N PRO A 140 6.66 -20.73 -0.26
CA PRO A 140 8.00 -21.33 -0.10
C PRO A 140 8.58 -22.02 -1.34
N THR A 141 7.78 -22.31 -2.36
CA THR A 141 8.29 -22.79 -3.66
C THR A 141 9.15 -21.77 -4.41
N VAL A 142 9.06 -20.49 -4.04
CA VAL A 142 9.86 -19.40 -4.59
C VAL A 142 10.93 -19.00 -3.57
N PRO A 143 12.22 -18.96 -3.92
CA PRO A 143 13.31 -18.70 -2.99
C PRO A 143 13.39 -17.21 -2.60
N ALA A 144 12.47 -16.75 -1.75
CA ALA A 144 12.43 -15.38 -1.26
C ALA A 144 13.05 -15.26 0.14
N SER A 145 14.22 -14.63 0.23
CA SER A 145 14.81 -14.24 1.52
C SER A 145 14.03 -13.08 2.15
N ILE A 146 14.20 -12.90 3.46
CA ILE A 146 13.57 -11.81 4.21
C ILE A 146 13.95 -10.44 3.64
N ASP A 147 15.19 -10.27 3.19
CA ASP A 147 15.66 -9.01 2.59
C ASP A 147 14.96 -8.69 1.26
N ILE A 148 14.65 -9.71 0.47
CA ILE A 148 13.90 -9.54 -0.80
C ILE A 148 12.48 -9.07 -0.51
N LEU A 149 11.82 -9.71 0.47
CA LEU A 149 10.47 -9.30 0.87
C LEU A 149 10.47 -7.86 1.38
N ARG A 150 11.44 -7.50 2.22
CA ARG A 150 11.60 -6.12 2.74
C ARG A 150 11.84 -5.10 1.63
N ASP A 151 12.61 -5.44 0.59
CA ASP A 151 12.83 -4.53 -0.54
C ASP A 151 11.52 -4.27 -1.31
N ILE A 152 10.70 -5.30 -1.53
CA ILE A 152 9.39 -5.17 -2.17
C ILE A 152 8.43 -4.38 -1.28
N GLU A 153 8.37 -4.68 0.02
CA GLU A 153 7.54 -3.94 0.99
C GLU A 153 7.92 -2.47 1.04
N ARG A 154 9.22 -2.15 1.01
CA ARG A 154 9.70 -0.78 0.99
C ARG A 154 9.24 -0.05 -0.27
N GLU A 155 9.33 -0.70 -1.43
CA GLU A 155 8.85 -0.11 -2.68
C GLU A 155 7.35 0.21 -2.62
N VAL A 156 6.54 -0.70 -2.06
CA VAL A 156 5.08 -0.57 -2.01
C VAL A 156 4.59 0.37 -0.89
N ASN A 157 5.28 0.45 0.24
CA ASN A 157 4.83 1.24 1.39
C ASN A 157 5.45 2.64 1.46
N VAL A 158 6.69 2.82 0.99
CA VAL A 158 7.48 4.03 1.30
C VAL A 158 7.74 4.90 0.08
N THR A 159 7.91 4.31 -1.11
CA THR A 159 8.46 5.04 -2.26
C THR A 159 7.46 5.90 -3.04
N TRP A 160 6.57 6.57 -2.33
CA TRP A 160 5.51 7.41 -2.89
C TRP A 160 5.71 8.88 -2.53
N ILE A 161 5.43 9.78 -3.48
CA ILE A 161 5.51 11.23 -3.24
C ILE A 161 4.27 11.72 -2.49
N LYS A 162 3.12 11.09 -2.74
CA LYS A 162 1.83 11.36 -2.11
C LYS A 162 1.23 10.04 -1.63
N PRO A 163 0.34 10.04 -0.61
CA PRO A 163 -0.35 8.84 -0.19
C PRO A 163 -1.04 8.16 -1.38
N PRO A 164 -0.62 6.95 -1.77
CA PRO A 164 -1.22 6.23 -2.88
C PRO A 164 -2.60 5.69 -2.52
N THR A 165 -3.40 5.42 -3.54
CA THR A 165 -4.62 4.63 -3.37
C THR A 165 -4.27 3.15 -3.21
N LEU A 166 -5.21 2.38 -2.66
CA LEU A 166 -5.06 0.95 -2.43
C LEU A 166 -4.68 0.20 -3.72
N SER A 167 -5.35 0.51 -4.82
CA SER A 167 -5.14 -0.14 -6.12
C SER A 167 -3.82 0.27 -6.76
N ALA A 168 -3.35 1.51 -6.56
CA ALA A 168 -2.04 1.94 -7.03
C ALA A 168 -0.92 1.16 -6.32
N GLN A 169 -1.03 0.97 -5.00
CA GLN A 169 -0.12 0.10 -4.26
C GLN A 169 -0.18 -1.35 -4.74
N LEU A 170 -1.38 -1.88 -4.98
CA LEU A 170 -1.54 -3.25 -5.49
C LEU A 170 -0.95 -3.42 -6.90
N GLN A 171 -1.07 -2.42 -7.77
CA GLN A 171 -0.45 -2.42 -9.09
C GLN A 171 1.08 -2.38 -8.98
N ARG A 172 1.64 -1.54 -8.10
CA ARG A 172 3.08 -1.51 -7.85
C ARG A 172 3.57 -2.84 -7.28
N LEU A 173 2.81 -3.48 -6.39
CA LEU A 173 3.12 -4.79 -5.86
C LEU A 173 3.13 -5.88 -6.96
N ARG A 174 2.13 -5.88 -7.86
CA ARG A 174 2.10 -6.78 -9.03
C ARG A 174 3.34 -6.58 -9.91
N ALA A 175 3.72 -5.33 -10.17
CA ALA A 175 4.95 -5.03 -10.92
C ALA A 175 6.20 -5.58 -10.23
N CYS A 176 6.34 -5.35 -8.92
CA CYS A 176 7.47 -5.85 -8.14
C CYS A 176 7.55 -7.38 -8.17
N PHE A 177 6.40 -8.06 -8.07
CA PHE A 177 6.35 -9.53 -8.15
C PHE A 177 6.72 -10.05 -9.55
N ASP A 178 6.24 -9.39 -10.61
CA ASP A 178 6.63 -9.73 -11.99
C ASP A 178 8.14 -9.61 -12.19
N ILE A 179 8.73 -8.49 -11.78
CA ILE A 179 10.17 -8.23 -11.90
C ILE A 179 10.96 -9.24 -11.08
N TYR A 180 10.50 -9.55 -9.87
CA TYR A 180 11.17 -10.51 -9.02
C TYR A 180 11.26 -11.89 -9.68
N LEU A 181 10.14 -12.43 -10.15
CA LEU A 181 10.10 -13.73 -10.83
C LEU A 181 10.95 -13.74 -12.12
N GLU A 182 10.95 -12.65 -12.88
CA GLU A 182 11.75 -12.51 -14.12
C GLU A 182 13.25 -12.38 -13.83
N SER A 183 13.61 -11.72 -12.73
CA SER A 183 15.00 -11.55 -12.29
C SER A 183 15.61 -12.87 -11.82
N GLU A 184 14.82 -13.73 -11.18
CA GLU A 184 15.21 -15.06 -10.73
C GLU A 184 15.08 -16.13 -11.82
N THR A 185 14.72 -15.75 -13.05
CA THR A 185 14.53 -16.67 -14.19
C THR A 185 13.48 -17.77 -13.97
N ILE A 186 12.58 -17.58 -13.01
CA ILE A 186 11.48 -18.52 -12.69
C ILE A 186 10.41 -18.47 -13.78
N VAL A 187 10.27 -17.31 -14.42
CA VAL A 187 9.33 -17.06 -15.52
C VAL A 187 10.04 -16.36 -16.69
N PRO A 188 9.53 -16.46 -17.93
CA PRO A 188 10.10 -15.78 -19.07
C PRO A 188 10.17 -14.27 -18.88
N LYS A 189 11.28 -13.67 -19.30
CA LYS A 189 11.51 -12.22 -19.24
C LYS A 189 10.64 -11.51 -20.27
N GLU A 190 9.85 -10.55 -19.81
CA GLU A 190 9.05 -9.67 -20.66
C GLU A 190 9.32 -8.21 -20.37
N LYS A 191 9.72 -7.88 -19.13
CA LYS A 191 10.03 -6.52 -18.71
C LYS A 191 11.48 -6.18 -19.07
N ILE A 192 11.69 -4.93 -19.45
CA ILE A 192 13.02 -4.44 -19.86
C ILE A 192 13.73 -3.87 -18.63
N PHE A 193 14.88 -4.43 -18.29
CA PHE A 193 15.81 -3.89 -17.29
C PHE A 193 17.25 -4.21 -17.67
N PHE A 194 18.17 -3.31 -17.35
CA PHE A 194 19.59 -3.45 -17.73
C PHE A 194 20.30 -4.59 -16.98
N HIS A 195 20.03 -4.71 -15.68
CA HIS A 195 20.64 -5.72 -14.81
C HIS A 195 19.57 -6.32 -13.91
N PRO A 196 19.42 -7.66 -13.85
CA PRO A 196 18.40 -8.31 -13.01
C PRO A 196 18.62 -8.04 -11.52
N VAL A 197 19.88 -8.00 -11.09
CA VAL A 197 20.28 -7.68 -9.72
C VAL A 197 21.50 -6.76 -9.71
N LYS A 198 21.63 -5.90 -8.69
CA LYS A 198 22.77 -4.99 -8.52
C LYS A 198 23.19 -4.86 -7.05
N GLY A 199 24.49 -4.66 -6.82
CA GLY A 199 25.05 -4.34 -5.51
C GLY A 199 25.14 -5.52 -4.55
N ARG A 200 25.65 -5.26 -3.33
CA ARG A 200 25.92 -6.29 -2.30
C ARG A 200 24.66 -7.01 -1.83
N THR A 201 23.55 -6.29 -1.73
CA THR A 201 22.23 -6.85 -1.34
C THR A 201 21.51 -7.53 -2.50
N ARG A 202 22.09 -7.54 -3.71
CA ARG A 202 21.47 -8.05 -4.94
C ARG A 202 20.08 -7.40 -5.18
N ALA A 203 19.97 -6.08 -4.97
CA ALA A 203 18.71 -5.35 -5.15
C ALA A 203 18.17 -5.51 -6.58
N ARG A 204 16.85 -5.45 -6.76
CA ARG A 204 16.16 -5.60 -8.05
C ARG A 204 15.73 -4.22 -8.58
N PRO A 205 15.58 -4.07 -9.91
CA PRO A 205 15.16 -2.82 -10.52
C PRO A 205 13.65 -2.63 -10.40
N TYR A 206 13.14 -2.04 -9.32
CA TYR A 206 11.70 -1.84 -9.15
C TYR A 206 11.19 -0.48 -9.66
N LYS A 207 12.06 0.49 -9.91
CA LYS A 207 11.65 1.82 -10.35
C LYS A 207 11.33 1.82 -11.85
N TYR A 208 10.09 2.15 -12.18
CA TYR A 208 9.60 2.24 -13.56
C TYR A 208 9.91 3.62 -14.19
N LEU A 209 10.30 3.62 -15.46
CA LEU A 209 10.47 4.79 -16.31
C LEU A 209 9.75 4.55 -17.64
N GLU A 210 8.94 5.49 -18.11
CA GLU A 210 8.20 5.39 -19.38
C GLU A 210 9.08 5.60 -20.64
N LEU A 211 10.40 5.56 -20.50
CA LEU A 211 11.32 5.70 -21.63
C LEU A 211 11.21 4.48 -22.56
N GLY A 212 11.01 4.70 -23.86
CA GLY A 212 11.11 3.67 -24.89
C GLY A 212 10.14 2.49 -24.75
N GLY A 213 8.94 2.71 -24.19
CA GLY A 213 7.94 1.65 -23.98
C GLY A 213 7.94 1.03 -22.58
N GLY A 214 8.76 1.57 -21.66
CA GLY A 214 8.75 1.19 -20.25
C GLY A 214 9.99 0.37 -19.84
N ILE A 215 10.88 0.99 -19.07
CA ILE A 215 12.11 0.37 -18.56
C ILE A 215 12.11 0.40 -17.03
N PHE A 216 12.62 -0.67 -16.44
CA PHE A 216 12.84 -0.76 -15.00
C PHE A 216 14.32 -0.54 -14.66
N ILE A 217 14.56 0.34 -13.69
CA ILE A 217 15.89 0.68 -13.20
C ILE A 217 16.01 0.45 -11.70
N HIS A 218 17.26 0.31 -11.25
CA HIS A 218 17.59 0.28 -9.83
C HIS A 218 17.38 1.68 -9.23
N ARG A 219 16.98 1.72 -7.96
CA ARG A 219 16.97 2.96 -7.17
C ARG A 219 18.35 3.29 -6.64
#